data_AF-A0A3D1CPK3-F1
#
_entry.id   AF-A0A3D1CPK3-F1
#
_cell.length_a   1.000
_cell.length_b   1.000
_cell.length_c   1.000
_cell.angle_alpha   90.00
_cell.angle_beta   90.00
_cell.angle_gamma   90.00
#
_symmetry.space_group_name_H-M   'P 1'
#
loop_
_entity.id
_entity.type
_entity.pdbx_description
1 polymer ?
#
loop_
_entity_poly.entity_id
_entity_poly.type
_entity_poly.pdbx_seq_one_letter_code
_entity_poly.pdbx_strand_id
1 'polypeptide(L)'
;MQNKKLALKKLGQQHGLVFLKYALVGISGTFIDVGLFTFLIATTFLGSTPALHAVAASTSFVLAVTNNYYWNSRWTFAADSKVGSKKQYAKFLLVSAGGWLLNIFFLTIFSSILYQLMISASIINVTASIPTWGLTLAKIAASIAVLTYNFIANRFWTFKK
;
A
#
# COMPACT_ATOMS: atom_id res chain seq x y z
N MET A 1 -15.00 19.48 31.72
CA MET A 1 -14.60 19.63 30.28
C MET A 1 -13.15 19.22 29.99
N GLN A 2 -12.20 19.40 30.90
CA GLN A 2 -10.78 19.03 30.73
C GLN A 2 -10.54 17.52 30.49
N ASN A 3 -11.24 16.64 31.21
CA ASN A 3 -11.12 15.18 31.04
C ASN A 3 -11.57 14.68 29.65
N LYS A 4 -12.58 15.33 29.05
CA LYS A 4 -13.05 15.00 27.69
C LYS A 4 -12.01 15.40 26.64
N LYS A 5 -11.38 16.57 26.78
CA LYS A 5 -10.28 17.01 25.90
C LYS A 5 -9.05 16.10 26.02
N LEU A 6 -8.69 15.68 27.23
CA LEU A 6 -7.57 14.77 27.48
C LEU A 6 -7.83 13.37 26.89
N ALA A 7 -9.05 12.85 27.05
CA ALA A 7 -9.47 11.57 26.48
C ALA A 7 -9.43 11.58 24.94
N LEU A 8 -9.96 12.64 24.31
CA LEU A 8 -9.93 12.80 22.85
C LEU A 8 -8.49 12.90 22.30
N LYS A 9 -7.60 13.60 23.02
CA LYS A 9 -6.17 13.69 22.65
C LYS A 9 -5.47 12.34 22.73
N LYS A 10 -5.72 11.55 23.79
CA LYS A 10 -5.20 10.18 23.94
C LYS A 10 -5.72 9.26 22.84
N LEU A 11 -7.02 9.36 22.50
CA LEU A 11 -7.62 8.58 21.43
C LEU A 11 -6.94 8.88 20.08
N GLY A 12 -6.80 10.16 19.73
CA GLY A 12 -6.13 10.61 18.50
C GLY A 12 -4.67 10.14 18.41
N GLN A 13 -3.90 10.23 19.51
CA GLN A 13 -2.53 9.72 19.56
C GLN A 13 -2.45 8.21 19.35
N GLN A 14 -3.38 7.44 19.91
CA GLN A 14 -3.44 6.00 19.69
C GLN A 14 -3.74 5.66 18.22
N HIS A 15 -4.67 6.38 17.58
CA HIS A 15 -4.99 6.16 16.17
C HIS A 15 -3.79 6.47 15.26
N GLY A 16 -3.10 7.59 15.48
CA GLY A 16 -1.91 7.97 14.72
C GLY A 16 -0.76 6.97 14.88
N LEU A 17 -0.53 6.47 16.09
CA LEU A 17 0.52 5.48 16.34
C LEU A 17 0.23 4.14 15.64
N VAL A 18 -1.02 3.67 15.65
CA VAL A 18 -1.41 2.44 14.94
C VAL A 18 -1.26 2.63 13.42
N PHE A 19 -1.60 3.80 12.88
CA PHE A 19 -1.35 4.12 11.48
C PHE A 19 0.15 4.12 11.13
N LEU A 20 0.99 4.72 11.98
CA LEU A 20 2.44 4.74 11.76
C LEU A 20 3.04 3.33 11.77
N LYS A 21 2.65 2.48 12.73
CA LYS A 21 3.04 1.06 12.75
C LYS A 21 2.60 0.35 11.47
N TYR A 22 1.37 0.57 11.03
CA TYR A 22 0.85 -0.01 9.80
C TYR A 22 1.69 0.42 8.57
N ALA A 23 2.01 1.71 8.47
CA ALA A 23 2.83 2.25 7.39
C ALA A 23 4.25 1.68 7.41
N LEU A 24 4.89 1.57 8.58
CA LEU A 24 6.22 0.97 8.74
C LEU A 24 6.25 -0.50 8.29
N VAL A 25 5.24 -1.28 8.68
CA VAL A 25 5.08 -2.65 8.21
C VAL A 25 4.87 -2.69 6.69
N GLY A 26 4.06 -1.78 6.12
CA GLY A 26 3.87 -1.68 4.68
C GLY A 26 5.16 -1.37 3.91
N ILE A 27 6.00 -0.48 4.45
CA ILE A 27 7.32 -0.16 3.88
C ILE A 27 8.22 -1.39 3.91
N SER A 28 8.29 -2.13 5.02
CA SER A 28 9.11 -3.35 5.09
C SER A 28 8.63 -4.42 4.10
N GLY A 29 7.31 -4.60 3.95
CA GLY A 29 6.76 -5.46 2.91
C GLY A 29 7.14 -5.03 1.49
N THR A 30 7.19 -3.73 1.23
CA THR A 30 7.61 -3.20 -0.09
C THR A 30 9.07 -3.53 -0.39
N PHE A 31 9.96 -3.39 0.60
CA PHE A 31 11.36 -3.81 0.45
C PHE A 31 11.48 -5.32 0.22
N ILE A 32 10.70 -6.14 0.91
CA ILE A 32 10.66 -7.59 0.70
C ILE A 32 10.17 -7.91 -0.71
N ASP A 33 9.10 -7.27 -1.18
CA ASP A 33 8.53 -7.52 -2.50
C ASP A 33 9.54 -7.18 -3.60
N VAL A 34 10.05 -5.95 -3.61
CA VAL A 34 11.01 -5.48 -4.63
C VAL A 34 12.31 -6.28 -4.56
N GLY A 35 12.84 -6.53 -3.36
CA GLY A 35 14.06 -7.28 -3.17
C GLY A 35 13.92 -8.74 -3.63
N LEU A 36 12.85 -9.41 -3.25
CA LEU A 36 12.62 -10.80 -3.62
C LEU A 36 12.28 -10.95 -5.10
N PHE A 37 11.46 -10.05 -5.67
CA PHE A 37 11.20 -10.02 -7.10
C PHE A 37 12.51 -9.90 -7.89
N THR A 38 13.34 -8.92 -7.53
CA THR A 38 14.64 -8.69 -8.19
C THR A 38 15.54 -9.91 -8.06
N PHE A 39 15.61 -10.51 -6.87
CA PHE A 39 16.39 -11.73 -6.63
C PHE A 39 15.90 -12.91 -7.48
N LEU A 40 14.60 -13.16 -7.54
CA LEU A 40 14.01 -14.25 -8.32
C LEU A 40 14.27 -14.06 -9.83
N ILE A 41 14.13 -12.84 -10.33
CA ILE A 41 14.43 -12.53 -11.74
C ILE A 41 15.91 -12.73 -12.05
N ALA A 42 16.81 -12.33 -11.15
CA ALA A 42 18.26 -12.39 -11.38
C ALA A 42 18.87 -13.80 -11.23
N THR A 43 18.28 -14.67 -10.39
CA THR A 43 18.91 -15.96 -10.02
C THR A 43 18.19 -17.19 -10.56
N THR A 44 16.99 -17.03 -11.12
CA THR A 44 16.19 -18.16 -11.62
C THR A 44 15.83 -17.97 -13.09
N PHE A 45 15.29 -19.02 -13.71
CA PHE A 45 14.76 -18.94 -15.07
C PHE A 45 13.55 -17.99 -15.20
N LEU A 46 13.02 -17.49 -14.07
CA LEU A 46 11.85 -16.62 -14.07
C LEU A 46 12.10 -15.27 -14.76
N GLY A 47 13.35 -14.84 -14.93
CA GLY A 47 13.69 -13.63 -15.68
C GLY A 47 13.56 -13.77 -17.21
N SER A 48 13.39 -14.99 -17.73
CA SER A 48 13.60 -15.27 -19.16
C SER A 48 12.45 -14.84 -20.08
N THR A 49 11.21 -14.83 -19.58
CA THR A 49 10.04 -14.49 -20.41
C THR A 49 9.03 -13.62 -19.64
N PRO A 50 8.22 -12.78 -20.34
CA PRO A 50 7.20 -11.96 -19.69
C PRO A 50 6.18 -12.77 -18.87
N ALA A 51 5.83 -13.98 -19.32
CA ALA A 51 4.92 -14.86 -18.60
C ALA A 51 5.51 -15.31 -17.24
N LEU A 52 6.82 -15.53 -17.18
CA LEU A 52 7.50 -15.95 -15.96
C LEU A 52 7.75 -14.77 -14.99
N HIS A 53 7.82 -13.53 -15.49
CA HIS A 53 7.85 -12.34 -14.63
C HIS A 53 6.61 -12.27 -13.73
N ALA A 54 5.44 -12.65 -14.26
CA ALA A 54 4.20 -12.69 -13.48
C ALA A 54 4.27 -13.71 -12.33
N VAL A 55 4.96 -14.85 -12.53
CA VAL A 55 5.18 -15.85 -11.48
C VAL A 55 6.09 -15.30 -10.38
N ALA A 56 7.20 -14.64 -10.76
CA ALA A 56 8.10 -13.99 -9.80
C ALA A 56 7.37 -12.91 -9.01
N ALA A 57 6.62 -12.03 -9.68
CA ALA A 57 5.85 -10.95 -9.07
C ALA A 57 4.74 -11.46 -8.14
N SER A 58 4.03 -12.51 -8.53
CA SER A 58 3.00 -13.12 -7.67
C SER A 58 3.62 -13.74 -6.41
N THR A 59 4.76 -14.40 -6.57
CA THR A 59 5.47 -15.06 -5.46
C THR A 59 6.01 -14.03 -4.47
N SER A 60 6.67 -12.98 -4.95
CA SER A 60 7.19 -11.90 -4.11
C SER A 60 6.06 -11.15 -3.41
N PHE A 61 4.97 -10.86 -4.12
CA PHE A 61 3.79 -10.19 -3.57
C PHE A 61 3.15 -11.00 -2.44
N VAL A 62 2.94 -12.30 -2.63
CA VAL A 62 2.33 -13.16 -1.59
C VAL A 62 3.21 -13.19 -0.34
N LEU A 63 4.53 -13.29 -0.48
CA LEU A 63 5.45 -13.31 0.66
C LEU A 63 5.48 -11.95 1.38
N ALA A 64 5.49 -10.84 0.63
CA ALA A 64 5.40 -9.50 1.19
C ALA A 64 4.08 -9.27 1.94
N VAL A 65 2.94 -9.64 1.36
CA VAL A 65 1.62 -9.56 2.01
C VAL A 65 1.57 -10.44 3.26
N THR A 66 2.20 -11.61 3.22
CA THR A 66 2.28 -12.52 4.38
C THR A 66 3.11 -11.93 5.51
N ASN A 67 4.28 -11.34 5.20
CA ASN A 67 5.06 -10.57 6.18
C ASN A 67 4.22 -9.42 6.78
N ASN A 68 3.51 -8.68 5.93
CA ASN A 68 2.70 -7.56 6.37
C ASN A 68 1.55 -8.01 7.28
N TYR A 69 0.87 -9.11 6.95
CA TYR A 69 -0.15 -9.69 7.81
C TYR A 69 0.43 -10.18 9.14
N TYR A 70 1.59 -10.84 9.12
CA TYR A 70 2.23 -11.37 10.31
C TYR A 70 2.49 -10.26 11.34
N TRP A 71 3.12 -9.16 10.91
CA TRP A 71 3.41 -8.02 11.79
C TRP A 71 2.16 -7.21 12.13
N ASN A 72 1.24 -7.00 11.18
CA ASN A 72 0.03 -6.25 11.49
C ASN A 72 -0.89 -6.98 12.48
N SER A 73 -0.98 -8.31 12.40
CA SER A 73 -1.76 -9.10 13.36
C SER A 73 -1.13 -9.15 14.76
N ARG A 74 0.19 -9.23 14.86
CA ARG A 74 0.91 -9.42 16.15
C ARG A 74 1.38 -8.14 16.82
N TRP A 75 1.48 -7.04 16.09
CA TRP A 75 2.04 -5.79 16.61
C TRP A 75 1.15 -4.57 16.37
N THR A 76 0.65 -4.37 15.15
CA THR A 76 -0.17 -3.19 14.81
C THR A 76 -1.56 -3.28 15.45
N PHE A 77 -2.23 -4.42 15.29
CA PHE A 77 -3.63 -4.66 15.72
C PHE A 77 -3.73 -5.76 16.79
N ALA A 78 -2.66 -6.00 17.55
CA ALA A 78 -2.60 -7.04 18.58
C ALA A 78 -3.68 -6.88 19.67
N ALA A 79 -4.01 -5.63 20.03
CA ALA A 79 -5.04 -5.31 21.02
C ALA A 79 -6.47 -5.42 20.45
N ASP A 80 -6.60 -5.38 19.12
CA ASP A 80 -7.86 -5.21 18.41
C ASP A 80 -8.40 -6.51 17.82
N SER A 81 -7.62 -7.61 17.77
CA SER A 81 -8.06 -8.86 17.12
C SER A 81 -7.49 -10.13 17.72
N LYS A 82 -8.17 -11.27 17.52
CA LYS A 82 -7.61 -12.61 17.77
C LYS A 82 -6.64 -12.97 16.65
N VAL A 83 -5.37 -13.21 16.99
CA VAL A 83 -4.29 -13.53 16.04
C VAL A 83 -4.52 -14.91 15.39
N GLY A 84 -4.21 -15.03 14.09
CA GLY A 84 -3.96 -16.33 13.47
C GLY A 84 -5.15 -17.03 12.81
N SER A 85 -6.25 -16.32 12.52
CA SER A 85 -7.38 -16.90 11.79
C SER A 85 -7.15 -16.89 10.27
N LYS A 86 -7.37 -18.04 9.59
CA LYS A 86 -7.32 -18.13 8.11
C LYS A 86 -8.26 -17.12 7.43
N LYS A 87 -9.44 -16.86 8.02
CA LYS A 87 -10.40 -15.87 7.54
C LYS A 87 -9.82 -14.45 7.57
N GLN A 88 -9.01 -14.15 8.60
CA GLN A 88 -8.37 -12.85 8.77
C GLN A 88 -7.28 -12.61 7.71
N TYR A 89 -6.45 -13.64 7.45
CA TYR A 89 -5.47 -13.58 6.37
C TYR A 89 -6.13 -13.38 5.00
N ALA A 90 -7.19 -14.15 4.69
CA ALA A 90 -7.92 -14.01 3.44
C ALA A 90 -8.50 -12.59 3.26
N LYS A 91 -9.08 -12.00 4.31
CA LYS A 91 -9.53 -10.59 4.29
C LYS A 91 -8.36 -9.63 4.03
N PHE A 92 -7.22 -9.81 4.71
CA PHE A 92 -6.04 -8.96 4.52
C PHE A 92 -5.52 -9.03 3.09
N LEU A 93 -5.47 -10.24 2.50
CA LEU A 93 -5.06 -10.44 1.11
C LEU A 93 -6.04 -9.76 0.15
N LEU A 94 -7.36 -9.89 0.36
CA LEU A 94 -8.38 -9.23 -0.46
C LEU A 94 -8.29 -7.71 -0.39
N VAL A 95 -8.11 -7.14 0.81
CA VAL A 95 -7.88 -5.69 0.98
C VAL A 95 -6.62 -5.27 0.24
N SER A 96 -5.54 -6.04 0.36
CA SER A 96 -4.25 -5.72 -0.29
C SER A 96 -4.37 -5.76 -1.83
N ALA A 97 -5.04 -6.77 -2.38
CA ALA A 97 -5.32 -6.89 -3.81
C ALA A 97 -6.22 -5.76 -4.32
N GLY A 98 -7.29 -5.44 -3.58
CA GLY A 98 -8.16 -4.30 -3.90
C GLY A 98 -7.41 -2.97 -3.84
N GLY A 99 -6.53 -2.80 -2.85
CA GLY A 99 -5.66 -1.64 -2.74
C GLY A 99 -4.71 -1.49 -3.93
N TRP A 100 -4.16 -2.60 -4.45
CA TRP A 100 -3.34 -2.57 -5.66
C TRP A 100 -4.12 -2.09 -6.88
N LEU A 101 -5.35 -2.59 -7.09
CA LEU A 101 -6.22 -2.11 -8.16
C LEU A 101 -6.58 -0.62 -8.00
N LEU A 102 -6.88 -0.18 -6.77
CA LEU A 102 -7.10 1.23 -6.47
C LEU A 102 -5.85 2.08 -6.73
N ASN A 103 -4.66 1.53 -6.55
CA ASN A 103 -3.41 2.26 -6.80
C ASN A 103 -3.25 2.55 -8.29
N ILE A 104 -3.57 1.57 -9.14
CA ILE A 104 -3.60 1.73 -10.60
C ILE A 104 -4.65 2.78 -10.98
N PHE A 105 -5.86 2.67 -10.42
CA PHE A 105 -6.95 3.61 -10.68
C PHE A 105 -6.57 5.06 -10.33
N PHE A 106 -6.07 5.30 -9.11
CA PHE A 106 -5.67 6.64 -8.68
C PHE A 106 -4.46 7.16 -9.45
N LEU A 107 -3.49 6.31 -9.79
CA LEU A 107 -2.36 6.71 -10.61
C LEU A 107 -2.83 7.24 -11.96
N THR A 108 -3.73 6.53 -12.64
CA THR A 108 -4.31 6.96 -13.93
C THR A 108 -5.05 8.29 -13.82
N ILE A 109 -5.86 8.47 -12.77
CA ILE A 109 -6.57 9.74 -12.55
C ILE A 109 -5.58 10.87 -12.27
N PHE A 110 -4.64 10.69 -11.36
CA PHE A 110 -3.69 11.73 -10.96
C PHE A 110 -2.75 12.10 -12.09
N SER A 111 -2.26 11.14 -12.89
CA SER A 111 -1.46 11.43 -14.08
C SER A 111 -2.26 12.21 -15.11
N SER A 112 -3.54 11.88 -15.30
CA SER A 112 -4.41 12.56 -16.26
C SER A 112 -4.69 14.00 -15.84
N ILE A 113 -4.99 14.23 -14.56
CA ILE A 113 -5.19 15.58 -14.01
C ILE A 113 -3.89 16.39 -14.13
N LEU A 114 -2.75 15.82 -13.75
CA LEU A 114 -1.46 16.49 -13.84
C LEU A 114 -1.14 16.88 -15.29
N TYR A 115 -1.36 15.98 -16.25
CA TYR A 115 -1.17 16.26 -17.68
C TYR A 115 -1.97 17.46 -18.15
N GLN A 116 -3.27 17.50 -17.83
CA GLN A 116 -4.15 18.60 -18.21
C GLN A 116 -3.70 19.93 -17.57
N LEU A 117 -3.35 19.91 -16.29
CA LEU A 117 -2.84 21.10 -15.59
C LEU A 117 -1.55 21.63 -16.22
N MET A 118 -0.62 20.74 -16.61
CA MET A 118 0.64 21.14 -17.22
C MET A 118 0.47 21.74 -18.62
N ILE A 119 -0.49 21.24 -19.41
CA ILE A 119 -0.86 21.84 -20.70
C ILE A 119 -1.49 23.22 -20.48
N SER A 120 -2.47 23.33 -19.58
CA SER A 120 -3.13 24.60 -19.29
C SER A 120 -2.17 25.67 -18.76
N ALA A 121 -1.13 25.26 -18.03
CA ALA A 121 -0.08 26.14 -17.53
C ALA A 121 1.06 26.40 -18.55
N SER A 122 0.95 25.89 -19.79
CA SER A 122 2.00 25.99 -20.83
C SER A 122 3.37 25.44 -20.41
N ILE A 123 3.40 24.48 -19.48
CA ILE A 123 4.63 23.82 -19.03
C ILE A 123 5.08 22.76 -20.04
N ILE A 124 4.11 22.07 -20.67
CA ILE A 124 4.35 21.07 -21.71
C ILE A 124 3.38 21.29 -22.88
N ASN A 125 3.76 20.80 -24.05
CA ASN A 125 2.89 20.78 -25.23
C ASN A 125 1.99 19.53 -25.24
N VAL A 126 0.91 19.56 -26.02
CA VAL A 126 -0.08 18.47 -26.17
C VAL A 126 0.53 17.16 -26.71
N THR A 127 1.71 17.22 -27.32
CA THR A 127 2.43 16.03 -27.82
C THR A 127 3.53 15.54 -26.88
N ALA A 128 3.83 16.30 -25.81
CA ALA A 128 4.89 15.95 -24.88
C ALA A 128 4.36 15.01 -23.79
N SER A 129 5.18 14.03 -23.39
CA SER A 129 4.89 13.18 -22.24
C SER A 129 5.08 13.93 -20.91
N ILE A 130 4.34 13.53 -19.88
CA ILE A 130 4.60 13.99 -18.51
C ILE A 130 6.05 13.62 -18.14
N PRO A 131 6.85 14.56 -17.62
CA PRO A 131 8.21 14.26 -17.17
C PRO A 131 8.20 13.26 -16.02
N THR A 132 9.26 12.46 -15.90
CA THR A 132 9.36 11.36 -14.93
C THR A 132 9.07 11.80 -13.49
N TRP A 133 9.52 12.99 -13.09
CA TRP A 133 9.25 13.52 -11.74
C TRP A 133 7.76 13.76 -11.48
N GLY A 134 6.99 14.17 -12.49
CA GLY A 134 5.54 14.38 -12.39
C GLY A 134 4.78 13.07 -12.22
N LEU A 135 5.17 12.04 -12.99
CA LEU A 135 4.64 10.68 -12.83
C LEU A 135 4.96 10.10 -11.45
N THR A 136 6.17 10.33 -10.94
CA THR A 136 6.57 9.91 -9.58
C THR A 136 5.71 10.59 -8.52
N LEU A 137 5.41 11.89 -8.64
CA LEU A 137 4.51 12.59 -7.72
C LEU A 137 3.09 12.00 -7.74
N ALA A 138 2.53 11.76 -8.92
CA ALA A 138 1.23 11.10 -9.07
C ALA A 138 1.23 9.70 -8.42
N LYS A 139 2.31 8.92 -8.59
CA LYS A 139 2.47 7.61 -7.96
C LYS A 139 2.54 7.69 -6.44
N ILE A 140 3.27 8.66 -5.89
CA ILE A 140 3.36 8.89 -4.44
C ILE A 140 1.98 9.26 -3.88
N ALA A 141 1.27 10.20 -4.53
CA ALA A 141 -0.07 10.60 -4.12
C ALA A 141 -1.06 9.41 -4.13
N ALA A 142 -1.05 8.62 -5.21
CA ALA A 142 -1.87 7.41 -5.31
C ALA A 142 -1.54 6.40 -4.20
N SER A 143 -0.26 6.22 -3.89
CA SER A 143 0.19 5.29 -2.85
C SER A 143 -0.23 5.74 -1.44
N ILE A 144 -0.21 7.04 -1.15
CA ILE A 144 -0.70 7.60 0.12
C ILE A 144 -2.22 7.41 0.26
N ALA A 145 -2.98 7.66 -0.82
CA ALA A 145 -4.43 7.45 -0.83
C ALA A 145 -4.78 5.98 -0.56
N VAL A 146 -4.10 5.06 -1.25
CA VAL A 146 -4.28 3.61 -1.06
C VAL A 146 -3.82 3.13 0.30
N LEU A 147 -2.71 3.64 0.84
CA LEU A 147 -2.25 3.32 2.18
C LEU A 147 -3.33 3.64 3.22
N THR A 148 -3.95 4.82 3.07
CA THR A 148 -5.05 5.28 3.94
C THR A 148 -6.28 4.37 3.81
N TYR A 149 -6.69 4.04 2.59
CA TYR A 149 -7.76 3.09 2.33
C TYR A 149 -7.48 1.72 2.96
N ASN A 150 -6.30 1.16 2.71
CA ASN A 150 -5.91 -0.16 3.22
C ASN A 150 -5.89 -0.19 4.74
N PHE A 151 -5.40 0.88 5.39
CA PHE A 151 -5.45 1.01 6.84
C PHE A 151 -6.88 0.99 7.38
N ILE A 152 -7.77 1.80 6.81
CA ILE A 152 -9.17 1.90 7.23
C ILE A 152 -9.88 0.55 7.04
N ALA A 153 -9.75 -0.05 5.85
CA ALA A 153 -10.34 -1.34 5.55
C ALA A 153 -9.83 -2.44 6.49
N ASN A 154 -8.52 -2.52 6.72
CA ASN A 154 -7.97 -3.51 7.63
C ASN A 154 -8.41 -3.29 9.07
N ARG A 155 -8.43 -2.06 9.55
CA ARG A 155 -8.85 -1.75 10.92
C ARG A 155 -10.31 -2.13 11.19
N PHE A 156 -11.22 -1.74 10.29
CA PHE A 156 -12.66 -1.89 10.53
C PHE A 156 -13.25 -3.21 10.04
N TRP A 157 -12.58 -3.93 9.13
CA TRP A 157 -13.09 -5.18 8.56
C TRP A 157 -12.21 -6.40 8.81
N THR A 158 -10.89 -6.29 8.61
CA THR A 158 -9.95 -7.42 8.78
C THR A 158 -9.70 -7.73 10.25
N PHE A 159 -9.36 -6.72 11.04
CA PHE A 159 -8.95 -6.83 12.44
C PHE A 159 -10.07 -6.50 13.42
N LYS A 160 -11.34 -6.53 12.98
CA LYS A 160 -12.49 -6.38 13.89
C LYS A 160 -12.60 -7.61 14.81
N LYS A 161 -12.81 -7.38 16.11
CA LYS A 161 -13.08 -8.43 17.11
C LYS A 161 -14.30 -9.27 16.73
#